data_AF-A0A2A5IZ84-F1
#
_entry.id   AF-A0A2A5IZ84-F1
#
_cell.length_a   1.000
_cell.length_b   1.000
_cell.length_c   1.000
_cell.angle_alpha   90.00
_cell.angle_beta   90.00
_cell.angle_gamma   90.00
#
_symmetry.space_group_name_H-M   'P 1'
#
loop_
_entity.id
_entity.type
_entity.pdbx_description
1 polymer ?
#
loop_
_entity_poly.entity_id
_entity_poly.type
_entity_poly.pdbx_seq_one_letter_code
_entity_poly.pdbx_strand_id
1 'polypeptide(L)'
;MYYFSAEQQFNAWVVSDLVKQLFQKWNPEEAKTKPLTLFAEQHFHISIDFLFSIIMNIGDIESIEQDPQDLLSSYLNILFPFVTRDMMKASMQNANEYLLKEHDADVYQLFGSLPPLLSVSFQKK
;
A
#
# COMPACT_ATOMS: atom_id res chain seq x y z
N MET A 1 12.03 -15.47 -11.71
CA MET A 1 10.98 -15.28 -10.68
C MET A 1 11.54 -14.36 -9.61
N TYR A 2 11.17 -13.09 -9.69
CA TYR A 2 11.49 -12.12 -8.65
C TYR A 2 10.72 -12.51 -7.38
N TYR A 3 11.38 -12.53 -6.23
CA TYR A 3 10.74 -12.83 -4.96
C TYR A 3 10.66 -11.56 -4.13
N PHE A 4 9.46 -11.06 -3.87
CA PHE A 4 9.25 -9.91 -3.02
C PHE A 4 9.21 -10.31 -1.56
N SER A 5 9.92 -9.55 -0.72
CA SER A 5 9.90 -9.75 0.73
C SER A 5 8.51 -9.50 1.30
N ALA A 6 8.20 -10.11 2.45
CA ALA A 6 6.95 -9.85 3.15
C ALA A 6 6.79 -8.35 3.52
N GLU A 7 7.89 -7.63 3.72
CA GLU A 7 7.86 -6.18 3.96
C GLU A 7 7.53 -5.38 2.68
N GLN A 8 8.00 -5.80 1.51
CA GLN A 8 7.58 -5.22 0.24
C GLN A 8 6.10 -5.48 -0.04
N GLN A 9 5.62 -6.70 0.24
CA GLN A 9 4.20 -7.05 0.15
C GLN A 9 3.34 -6.22 1.12
N PHE A 10 3.81 -6.03 2.35
CA PHE A 10 3.16 -5.19 3.36
C PHE A 10 2.99 -3.75 2.87
N ASN A 11 4.08 -3.15 2.38
CA ASN A 11 4.06 -1.77 1.88
C ASN A 11 3.18 -1.63 0.63
N ALA A 12 3.24 -2.59 -0.31
CA ALA A 12 2.36 -2.59 -1.48
C ALA A 12 0.88 -2.70 -1.10
N TRP A 13 0.56 -3.53 -0.11
CA TRP A 13 -0.80 -3.63 0.43
C TRP A 13 -1.27 -2.32 1.04
N VAL A 14 -0.43 -1.69 1.88
CA VAL A 14 -0.78 -0.40 2.51
C VAL A 14 -1.05 0.67 1.45
N VAL A 15 -0.19 0.80 0.44
CA VAL A 15 -0.41 1.75 -0.66
C VAL A 15 -1.75 1.47 -1.36
N SER A 16 -2.00 0.21 -1.74
CA SER A 16 -3.25 -0.18 -2.43
C SER A 16 -4.49 0.15 -1.59
N ASP A 17 -4.46 -0.17 -0.30
CA ASP A 17 -5.59 0.04 0.60
C ASP A 17 -5.84 1.54 0.87
N LEU A 18 -4.78 2.35 0.99
CA LEU A 18 -4.91 3.81 1.14
C LEU A 18 -5.54 4.45 -0.10
N VAL A 19 -5.12 4.07 -1.31
CA VAL A 19 -5.75 4.53 -2.56
C VAL A 19 -7.22 4.13 -2.59
N LYS A 20 -7.55 2.89 -2.20
CA LYS A 20 -8.94 2.42 -2.12
C LYS A 20 -9.78 3.26 -1.16
N GLN A 21 -9.27 3.54 0.03
CA GLN A 21 -9.98 4.37 1.01
C GLN A 21 -10.17 5.81 0.50
N LEU A 22 -9.17 6.39 -0.17
CA LEU A 22 -9.30 7.72 -0.81
C LEU A 22 -10.33 7.70 -1.94
N PHE A 23 -10.36 6.64 -2.76
CA PHE A 23 -11.33 6.51 -3.84
C PHE A 23 -12.77 6.48 -3.30
N GLN A 24 -13.00 5.66 -2.28
CA GLN A 24 -14.30 5.56 -1.61
C GLN A 24 -14.71 6.87 -0.94
N LYS A 25 -13.76 7.62 -0.37
CA LYS A 25 -14.01 8.88 0.31
C LYS A 25 -14.31 10.02 -0.67
N TRP A 26 -13.56 10.13 -1.77
CA TRP A 26 -13.66 11.25 -2.70
C TRP A 26 -14.69 11.03 -3.79
N ASN A 27 -14.87 9.79 -4.23
CA ASN A 27 -15.75 9.44 -5.35
C ASN A 27 -16.60 8.20 -5.02
N PRO A 28 -17.48 8.25 -4.01
CA PRO A 28 -18.19 7.08 -3.49
C PRO A 28 -19.06 6.34 -4.52
N GLU A 29 -19.68 7.05 -5.48
CA GLU A 29 -20.47 6.43 -6.54
C GLU A 29 -19.60 5.83 -7.66
N GLU A 30 -18.47 6.47 -7.97
CA GLU A 30 -17.51 5.92 -8.93
C GLU A 30 -16.81 4.69 -8.37
N ALA A 31 -16.51 4.67 -7.07
CA ALA A 31 -15.89 3.53 -6.41
C ALA A 31 -16.72 2.24 -6.48
N LYS A 32 -18.03 2.35 -6.75
CA LYS A 32 -18.92 1.20 -6.96
C LYS A 32 -18.91 0.68 -8.40
N THR A 33 -18.48 1.49 -9.37
CA THR A 33 -18.73 1.25 -10.80
C THR A 33 -17.48 1.31 -11.66
N LYS A 34 -16.43 2.01 -11.22
CA LYS A 34 -15.16 2.19 -11.93
C LYS A 34 -14.02 1.44 -11.24
N PRO A 35 -13.01 0.99 -12.00
CA PRO A 35 -11.87 0.27 -11.44
C PRO A 35 -10.95 1.20 -10.64
N LEU A 36 -10.36 0.67 -9.57
CA LEU A 36 -9.38 1.38 -8.74
C LEU A 36 -8.12 1.80 -9.53
N THR A 37 -7.72 0.98 -10.52
CA THR A 37 -6.55 1.23 -11.39
C THR A 37 -6.63 2.59 -12.06
N LEU A 38 -7.79 2.94 -12.61
CA LEU A 38 -7.99 4.22 -13.31
C LEU A 38 -7.85 5.42 -12.34
N PHE A 39 -8.46 5.31 -11.16
CA PHE A 39 -8.39 6.37 -10.15
C PHE A 39 -6.94 6.56 -9.64
N ALA A 40 -6.23 5.47 -9.34
CA ALA A 40 -4.87 5.51 -8.84
C ALA A 40 -3.91 6.17 -9.85
N GLU A 41 -4.03 5.80 -11.12
CA GLU A 41 -3.18 6.32 -12.20
C GLU A 41 -3.45 7.81 -12.46
N GLN A 42 -4.73 8.20 -12.52
CA GLN A 42 -5.12 9.58 -12.83
C GLN A 42 -4.82 10.58 -11.71
N HIS A 43 -4.96 10.17 -10.44
CA HIS A 43 -4.81 11.08 -9.30
C HIS A 43 -3.43 11.05 -8.67
N PHE A 44 -2.72 9.93 -8.75
CA PHE A 44 -1.48 9.72 -8.01
C PHE A 44 -0.34 9.15 -8.86
N HIS A 45 -0.58 8.80 -10.13
CA HIS A 45 0.38 8.11 -10.98
C HIS A 45 0.91 6.81 -10.34
N ILE A 46 -0.01 6.08 -9.69
CA ILE A 46 0.25 4.82 -9.01
C ILE A 46 -0.30 3.66 -9.84
N SER A 47 0.57 2.72 -10.22
CA SER A 47 0.16 1.50 -10.92
C SER A 47 -0.34 0.43 -9.94
N ILE A 48 -1.66 0.23 -9.88
CA ILE A 48 -2.27 -0.83 -9.06
C ILE A 48 -1.89 -2.23 -9.55
N ASP A 49 -1.77 -2.43 -10.87
CA ASP A 49 -1.37 -3.71 -11.44
C ASP A 49 0.04 -4.11 -10.96
N PHE A 50 0.93 -3.13 -10.86
CA PHE A 50 2.26 -3.33 -10.31
C PHE A 50 2.22 -3.69 -8.80
N LEU A 51 1.45 -2.96 -8.00
CA LEU A 51 1.26 -3.29 -6.58
C LEU A 51 0.72 -4.71 -6.38
N PHE A 52 -0.23 -5.14 -7.22
CA PHE A 52 -0.80 -6.49 -7.18
C PHE A 52 0.20 -7.57 -7.58
N SER A 53 1.13 -7.25 -8.49
CA SER A 53 2.24 -8.13 -8.85
C SER A 53 3.17 -8.35 -7.66
N ILE A 54 3.44 -7.31 -6.86
CA ILE A 54 4.17 -7.42 -5.59
C ILE A 54 3.40 -8.29 -4.59
N ILE A 55 2.14 -7.93 -4.31
CA ILE A 55 1.32 -8.57 -3.27
C ILE A 55 1.14 -10.08 -3.53
N MET A 56 0.83 -10.45 -4.77
CA MET A 56 0.62 -11.86 -5.13
C MET A 56 1.94 -12.59 -5.43
N ASN A 57 3.06 -11.87 -5.45
CA ASN A 57 4.36 -12.39 -5.86
C ASN A 57 4.31 -13.05 -7.24
N ILE A 58 3.58 -12.43 -8.17
CA ILE A 58 3.39 -12.88 -9.55
C ILE A 58 3.89 -11.83 -10.54
N GLY A 59 4.33 -12.28 -11.71
CA GLY A 59 4.79 -11.43 -12.80
C GLY A 59 6.29 -11.50 -13.01
N ASP A 60 6.72 -11.28 -14.25
CA ASP A 60 8.14 -11.12 -14.60
C ASP A 60 8.50 -9.64 -14.50
N ILE A 61 9.26 -9.33 -13.46
CA ILE A 61 9.68 -7.97 -13.06
C ILE A 61 11.00 -7.57 -13.72
N GLU A 62 11.46 -8.34 -14.70
CA GLU A 62 12.75 -8.14 -15.38
C GLU A 62 12.88 -6.77 -16.09
N SER A 63 11.78 -6.00 -16.23
CA SER A 63 11.77 -4.64 -16.78
C SER A 63 11.73 -3.52 -15.75
N ILE A 64 11.80 -3.81 -14.44
CA ILE A 64 11.76 -2.74 -13.44
C ILE A 64 13.13 -2.05 -13.36
N GLU A 65 13.16 -0.81 -13.84
CA GLU A 65 14.35 0.05 -13.79
C GLU A 65 14.60 0.65 -12.38
N GLN A 66 13.61 0.62 -11.48
CA GLN A 66 13.64 1.28 -10.17
C GLN A 66 13.48 0.29 -9.00
N ASP A 67 14.28 0.43 -7.93
CA ASP A 67 14.13 -0.40 -6.73
C ASP A 67 12.67 -0.38 -6.20
N PRO A 68 12.00 -1.55 -6.03
CA PRO A 68 10.66 -1.63 -5.47
C PRO A 68 10.50 -0.90 -4.15
N GLN A 69 11.53 -0.88 -3.28
CA GLN A 69 11.46 -0.18 -2.02
C GLN A 69 11.38 1.35 -2.20
N ASP A 70 12.18 1.91 -3.11
CA ASP A 70 12.17 3.34 -3.42
C ASP A 70 10.84 3.75 -4.06
N LEU A 71 10.31 2.92 -4.95
CA LEU A 71 9.03 3.17 -5.61
C LEU A 71 7.87 3.15 -4.62
N LEU A 72 7.81 2.15 -3.75
CA LEU A 72 6.79 2.06 -2.69
C LEU A 72 6.91 3.22 -1.69
N SER A 73 8.13 3.62 -1.34
CA SER A 73 8.37 4.80 -0.49
C SER A 73 7.85 6.08 -1.15
N SER A 74 8.09 6.24 -2.46
CA SER A 74 7.59 7.37 -3.24
C SER A 74 6.06 7.42 -3.25
N TYR A 75 5.40 6.28 -3.47
CA TYR A 75 3.94 6.18 -3.42
C TYR A 75 3.38 6.55 -2.05
N LEU A 76 3.98 6.08 -0.96
CA LEU A 76 3.57 6.48 0.39
C LEU A 76 3.70 7.99 0.60
N ASN A 77 4.82 8.59 0.17
CA ASN A 77 5.02 10.04 0.25
C ASN A 77 3.99 10.84 -0.53
N ILE A 78 3.56 10.36 -1.72
CA ILE A 78 2.49 10.97 -2.52
C ILE A 78 1.16 10.94 -1.76
N LEU A 79 0.87 9.85 -1.04
CA LEU A 79 -0.41 9.65 -0.35
C LEU A 79 -0.50 10.37 0.99
N PHE A 80 0.62 10.57 1.69
CA PHE A 80 0.67 11.16 3.04
C PHE A 80 -0.12 12.47 3.23
N PRO A 81 -0.11 13.44 2.28
CA PRO A 81 -0.89 14.67 2.43
C PRO A 81 -2.42 14.46 2.46
N PHE A 82 -2.91 13.32 1.98
CA PHE A 82 -4.34 13.07 1.75
C PHE A 82 -4.96 12.11 2.77
N VAL A 83 -4.13 11.29 3.40
CA VAL A 83 -4.56 10.22 4.30
C VAL A 83 -4.65 10.73 5.74
N THR A 84 -5.61 10.20 6.50
CA THR A 84 -5.70 10.46 7.93
C THR A 84 -4.96 9.39 8.72
N ARG A 85 -4.72 9.67 10.00
CA ARG A 85 -4.15 8.69 10.94
C ARG A 85 -4.98 7.40 11.01
N ASP A 86 -6.31 7.51 11.00
CA ASP A 86 -7.20 6.35 11.06
C ASP A 86 -7.12 5.50 9.78
N MET A 87 -7.02 6.15 8.62
CA MET A 87 -6.83 5.45 7.34
C MET A 87 -5.51 4.67 7.33
N MET A 88 -4.42 5.31 7.77
CA MET A 88 -3.10 4.68 7.89
C MET A 88 -3.13 3.49 8.86
N LYS A 89 -3.72 3.69 10.04
CA LYS A 89 -3.87 2.63 11.04
C LYS A 89 -4.64 1.43 10.48
N ALA A 90 -5.78 1.68 9.84
CA ALA A 90 -6.61 0.64 9.26
C ALA A 90 -5.87 -0.12 8.15
N SER A 91 -5.17 0.59 7.25
CA SER A 91 -4.39 -0.05 6.18
C SER A 91 -3.28 -0.94 6.71
N MET A 92 -2.52 -0.47 7.70
CA MET A 92 -1.46 -1.27 8.32
C MET A 92 -2.03 -2.48 9.07
N GLN A 93 -3.19 -2.34 9.73
CA GLN A 93 -3.87 -3.47 10.38
C GLN A 93 -4.33 -4.50 9.35
N ASN A 94 -5.00 -4.05 8.28
CA ASN A 94 -5.46 -4.93 7.20
C ASN A 94 -4.30 -5.64 6.49
N ALA A 95 -3.18 -4.94 6.27
CA ALA A 95 -1.98 -5.51 5.66
C ALA A 95 -1.37 -6.61 6.55
N ASN A 96 -1.26 -6.34 7.85
CA ASN A 96 -0.81 -7.34 8.81
C ASN A 96 -1.78 -8.52 8.83
N GLU A 97 -3.09 -8.32 8.90
CA GLU A 97 -4.07 -9.43 8.89
C GLU A 97 -4.00 -10.28 7.62
N TYR A 98 -3.69 -9.68 6.46
CA TYR A 98 -3.48 -10.41 5.21
C TYR A 98 -2.22 -11.28 5.28
N LEU A 99 -1.09 -10.72 5.73
CA LEU A 99 0.20 -11.43 5.77
C LEU A 99 0.35 -12.39 6.96
N LEU A 100 -0.31 -12.12 8.07
CA LEU A 100 -0.31 -12.99 9.27
C LEU A 100 -1.06 -14.30 9.07
N LYS A 101 -1.97 -14.35 8.09
CA LYS A 101 -2.56 -15.63 7.66
C LYS A 101 -1.52 -16.53 7.00
N GLU A 102 -0.42 -15.96 6.52
CA GLU A 102 0.63 -16.66 5.79
C GLU A 102 1.87 -16.95 6.68
N HIS A 103 2.22 -16.09 7.65
CA HIS A 103 3.48 -16.18 8.43
C HIS A 103 3.36 -15.85 9.94
N ASP A 104 4.25 -16.44 10.77
CA ASP A 104 4.43 -16.09 12.20
C ASP A 104 5.01 -14.67 12.36
N ALA A 105 4.41 -13.88 13.25
CA ALA A 105 4.34 -12.42 13.21
C ALA A 105 5.61 -11.65 13.61
N ASP A 106 6.29 -11.01 12.65
CA ASP A 106 7.04 -9.78 12.88
C ASP A 106 6.19 -8.55 12.51
N VAL A 107 6.35 -7.45 13.25
CA VAL A 107 5.69 -6.17 12.91
C VAL A 107 6.44 -5.57 11.72
N TYR A 108 5.88 -5.72 10.51
CA TYR A 108 6.46 -5.13 9.30
C TYR A 108 6.50 -3.60 9.38
N GLN A 109 7.58 -3.01 8.84
CA GLN A 109 7.75 -1.56 8.87
C GLN A 109 7.30 -0.92 7.56
N LEU A 110 6.76 0.30 7.67
CA LEU A 110 6.52 1.12 6.49
C LEU A 110 7.84 1.63 5.95
N PHE A 111 7.96 1.67 4.63
CA PHE A 111 9.10 2.29 3.98
C PHE A 111 9.00 3.82 4.07
N GLY A 112 10.14 4.44 4.38
CA GLY A 112 10.24 5.88 4.59
C GLY A 112 9.85 6.33 6.01
N SER A 113 9.76 7.65 6.18
CA SER A 113 9.46 8.28 7.46
C SER A 113 7.99 8.70 7.50
N LEU A 114 7.21 8.07 8.38
CA LEU A 114 5.84 8.49 8.65
C LEU A 114 5.84 9.94 9.17
N PRO A 115 5.03 10.84 8.59
CA PRO A 115 4.80 12.16 9.15
C PRO A 115 4.33 12.06 10.60
N PRO A 116 4.75 12.96 11.51
CA PRO A 116 4.36 12.90 12.93
C PRO A 116 2.85 12.79 13.16
N LEU A 117 2.05 13.46 12.31
CA LEU A 117 0.59 13.46 12.36
C LEU A 117 -0.05 12.10 12.00
N LEU A 118 0.69 11.23 11.30
CA LEU A 118 0.27 9.89 10.92
C LEU A 118 0.87 8.81 11.83
N SER A 119 1.71 9.20 12.80
CA SER A 119 2.35 8.25 13.71
C SER A 119 1.32 7.41 14.48
N VAL A 120 1.46 6.10 14.34
CA VAL A 120 0.59 5.10 14.97
C VAL A 120 1.41 4.27 15.93
N SER A 121 1.05 4.34 17.21
CA SER A 121 1.58 3.46 18.24
C SER A 121 0.78 2.15 18.20
N PHE A 122 1.39 1.09 17.67
CA PHE A 122 0.85 -0.26 17.83
C PHE A 122 1.15 -0.73 19.25
N GLN A 123 0.17 -0.64 20.13
CA GLN A 123 0.27 -1.33 21.43
C GLN A 123 0.12 -2.83 21.17
N LYS A 124 1.19 -3.60 21.42
CA LYS A 124 1.09 -5.05 21.58
C LYS A 124 0.11 -5.30 22.74
N LYS A 125 -1.01 -5.98 22.44
CA LYS A 125 -1.92 -6.49 23.47
C LYS A 125 -1.29 -7.69 24.18
#